data_AF-W6AN67-F1
#
_entry.id   AF-W6AN67-F1
#
_cell.length_a   1.000
_cell.length_b   1.000
_cell.length_c   1.000
_cell.angle_alpha   90.00
_cell.angle_beta   90.00
_cell.angle_gamma   90.00
#
_symmetry.space_group_name_H-M   'P 1'
#
loop_
_entity.id
_entity.type
_entity.pdbx_description
1 polymer ?
#
loop_
_entity_poly.entity_id
_entity_poly.type
_entity_poly.pdbx_seq_one_letter_code
_entity_poly.pdbx_strand_id
1 'polypeptide(L)'
;MKKIGKPISILLDTKGPEIRVGQMKDGKQEIKAGDKVIIYSMPEDYQTRQGTGTEITVSYDMSQDLKVGDMVLVDDGKLQLNVNDVKPGVITTTAFNHHLVKTNKRINLPGVDFTLPFLAKKDINDIKYGIEQGIDYIAASFVNTAANIQEIRQLLKEGNAEHIQIIAKIESQIGINNIDAIIEAADGIMIARGDLGLEIPYYDVPYWEKVIIRKCRAAGKIVIVATQMLETMTDNPHPTRAEVTDVYFATELGADATMLSGESANGDYPFITVNTMATINKRAEHEFYSKLYYEKQLENACASTKGIRAEIARKLAEKSKDGDYEYAVVVSNTGELLKTISKFRPNVVILGVSPIEHLYTAFGVWHSIFMNKVANYESFKTDDNAIMEVAKKWGAKPGSKILFARNEELREITIK
;
A
#
# COMPACT_ATOMS: atom_id res chain seq x y z
N MET A 1 -18.23 0.26 12.01
CA MET A 1 -17.45 -0.65 12.89
C MET A 1 -18.27 -1.16 14.07
N LYS A 2 -18.67 -0.31 15.04
CA LYS A 2 -19.40 -0.74 16.26
C LYS A 2 -20.66 -1.58 16.02
N LYS A 3 -21.48 -1.26 15.01
CA LYS A 3 -22.72 -1.99 14.69
C LYS A 3 -22.51 -3.41 14.17
N ILE A 4 -21.42 -3.65 13.41
CA ILE A 4 -21.14 -4.96 12.78
C ILE A 4 -20.19 -5.83 13.60
N GLY A 5 -19.52 -5.27 14.62
CA GLY A 5 -18.62 -6.00 15.51
C GLY A 5 -17.37 -6.59 14.83
N LYS A 6 -16.96 -6.03 13.68
CA LYS A 6 -15.78 -6.47 12.92
C LYS A 6 -14.61 -5.48 13.08
N PRO A 7 -13.36 -5.98 13.15
CA PRO A 7 -12.18 -5.13 13.14
C PRO A 7 -11.99 -4.54 11.74
N ILE A 8 -12.11 -3.23 11.60
CA ILE A 8 -11.82 -2.54 10.34
C ILE A 8 -10.72 -1.55 10.63
N SER A 9 -9.64 -1.65 9.88
CA SER A 9 -8.53 -0.71 9.98
C SER A 9 -8.83 0.61 9.29
N ILE A 10 -8.18 1.68 9.76
CA ILE A 10 -8.18 2.98 9.10
C ILE A 10 -6.77 3.30 8.63
N LEU A 11 -6.64 3.63 7.35
CA LEU A 11 -5.40 4.05 6.72
C LEU A 11 -5.55 5.50 6.26
N LEU A 12 -4.60 6.35 6.64
CA LEU A 12 -4.48 7.73 6.18
C LEU A 12 -3.42 7.78 5.07
N ASP A 13 -3.82 8.15 3.86
CA ASP A 13 -2.91 8.36 2.73
C ASP A 13 -2.49 9.83 2.69
N THR A 14 -1.19 10.11 2.80
CA THR A 14 -0.67 11.48 2.76
C THR A 14 -0.70 12.02 1.33
N LYS A 15 -0.77 13.34 1.20
CA LYS A 15 -0.76 13.96 -0.13
C LYS A 15 0.62 13.87 -0.76
N GLY A 16 1.66 14.10 0.04
CA GLY A 16 3.05 14.07 -0.39
C GLY A 16 3.47 15.33 -1.16
N PRO A 17 4.75 15.38 -1.57
CA PRO A 17 5.29 16.45 -2.38
C PRO A 17 4.65 16.40 -3.78
N GLU A 18 4.22 17.54 -4.30
CA GLU A 18 3.66 17.64 -5.63
C GLU A 18 4.00 18.98 -6.29
N ILE A 19 4.18 18.95 -7.60
CA ILE A 19 4.35 20.14 -8.44
C ILE A 19 3.04 20.32 -9.21
N ARG A 20 2.54 21.55 -9.28
CA ARG A 20 1.29 21.86 -9.98
C ARG A 20 1.44 22.99 -10.97
N VAL A 21 0.70 22.86 -12.07
CA VAL A 21 0.46 23.92 -13.05
C VAL A 21 -0.34 25.05 -12.40
N GLY A 22 0.08 26.29 -12.64
CA GLY A 22 -0.61 27.50 -12.18
C GLY A 22 -1.93 27.75 -12.91
N GLN A 23 -2.38 29.01 -12.86
CA GLN A 23 -3.61 29.41 -13.55
C GLN A 23 -3.40 29.39 -15.06
N MET A 24 -4.26 28.71 -15.81
CA MET A 24 -4.31 28.83 -17.27
C MET A 24 -5.30 29.94 -17.66
N LYS A 25 -5.00 30.70 -18.71
CA LYS A 25 -5.93 31.66 -19.29
C LYS A 25 -7.24 30.96 -19.65
N ASP A 26 -8.37 31.58 -19.33
CA ASP A 26 -9.72 31.00 -19.51
C ASP A 26 -9.92 29.63 -18.81
N GLY A 27 -9.08 29.31 -17.81
CA GLY A 27 -9.10 28.07 -17.03
C GLY A 27 -8.52 26.84 -17.74
N LYS A 28 -8.24 26.93 -19.05
CA LYS A 28 -7.68 25.86 -19.86
C LYS A 28 -7.05 26.41 -21.13
N GLN A 29 -5.96 25.82 -21.60
CA GLN A 29 -5.32 26.18 -22.86
C GLN A 29 -4.88 24.95 -23.64
N GLU A 30 -4.93 25.09 -24.96
CA GLU A 30 -4.52 24.06 -25.90
C GLU A 30 -3.02 24.19 -26.20
N ILE A 31 -2.29 23.09 -26.06
CA ILE A 31 -0.87 23.00 -26.43
C ILE A 31 -0.77 22.00 -27.57
N LYS A 32 -0.14 22.40 -28.68
CA LYS A 32 -0.05 21.57 -29.88
C LYS A 32 1.31 20.87 -29.96
N ALA A 33 1.31 19.69 -30.56
CA ALA A 33 2.53 18.93 -30.79
C ALA A 33 3.51 19.77 -31.64
N GLY A 34 4.77 19.77 -31.24
CA GLY A 34 5.84 20.55 -31.87
C GLY A 34 5.96 21.99 -31.36
N ASP A 35 4.98 22.53 -30.63
CA ASP A 35 5.06 23.88 -30.11
C ASP A 35 6.17 24.02 -29.08
N LYS A 36 6.83 25.18 -29.10
CA LYS A 36 7.76 25.59 -28.05
C LYS A 36 6.95 26.08 -26.86
N VAL A 37 7.16 25.47 -25.70
CA VAL A 37 6.48 25.83 -24.44
C VAL A 37 7.52 26.31 -23.42
N ILE A 38 7.32 27.51 -22.89
CA ILE A 38 8.15 28.09 -21.83
C ILE A 38 7.50 27.80 -20.47
N ILE A 39 8.24 27.21 -19.54
CA ILE A 39 7.79 26.97 -18.18
C ILE A 39 8.49 27.97 -17.25
N TYR A 40 7.70 28.80 -16.57
CA TYR A 40 8.16 29.71 -15.52
C TYR A 40 7.96 29.06 -14.15
N SER A 41 9.05 28.94 -13.39
CA SER A 41 9.08 28.16 -12.15
C SER A 41 9.28 29.00 -10.88
N MET A 42 9.37 30.33 -11.02
CA MET A 42 9.51 31.23 -9.89
C MET A 42 8.17 31.49 -9.18
N PRO A 43 8.15 31.64 -7.85
CA PRO A 43 6.92 31.91 -7.09
C PRO A 43 6.13 33.14 -7.55
N GLU A 44 6.82 34.19 -7.99
CA GLU A 44 6.17 35.41 -8.51
C GLU A 44 5.41 35.13 -9.81
N ASP A 45 6.01 34.37 -10.74
CA ASP A 45 5.35 34.01 -11.99
C ASP A 45 4.13 33.12 -11.72
N TYR A 46 4.24 32.16 -10.80
CA TYR A 46 3.13 31.29 -10.41
C TYR A 46 1.92 32.06 -9.85
N GLN A 47 2.16 33.18 -9.17
CA GLN A 47 1.10 34.01 -8.57
C GLN A 47 0.53 35.05 -9.53
N THR A 48 1.33 35.58 -10.44
CA THR A 48 0.98 36.78 -11.23
C THR A 48 0.65 36.49 -12.69
N ARG A 49 1.16 35.39 -13.26
CA ARG A 49 0.94 35.05 -14.68
C ARG A 49 -0.15 34.02 -14.86
N GLN A 50 -0.75 34.06 -16.04
CA GLN A 50 -1.63 33.01 -16.54
C GLN A 50 -0.96 32.29 -17.70
N GLY A 51 -0.94 30.96 -17.65
CA GLY A 51 -0.44 30.13 -18.74
C GLY A 51 -1.28 30.27 -20.01
N THR A 52 -0.63 30.09 -21.16
CA THR A 52 -1.21 30.17 -22.51
C THR A 52 -0.89 28.87 -23.28
N GLY A 53 -1.19 28.80 -24.58
CA GLY A 53 -0.78 27.66 -25.40
C GLY A 53 0.74 27.50 -25.57
N THR A 54 1.54 28.51 -25.19
CA THR A 54 3.01 28.51 -25.31
C THR A 54 3.74 28.77 -23.99
N GLU A 55 3.01 29.00 -22.90
CA GLU A 55 3.59 29.36 -21.61
C GLU A 55 2.84 28.66 -20.47
N ILE A 56 3.57 28.12 -19.50
CA ILE A 56 3.01 27.51 -18.28
C ILE A 56 3.75 28.07 -17.07
N THR A 57 3.08 28.19 -15.94
CA THR A 57 3.74 28.43 -14.64
C THR A 57 3.58 27.23 -13.72
N VAL A 58 4.55 27.01 -12.83
CA VAL A 58 4.55 25.85 -11.91
C VAL A 58 4.83 26.26 -10.47
N SER A 59 4.32 25.47 -9.52
CA SER A 59 4.32 25.80 -8.08
C SER A 59 5.67 25.65 -7.38
N TYR A 60 6.71 25.24 -8.10
CA TYR A 60 8.02 24.90 -7.56
C TYR A 60 9.12 25.16 -8.60
N ASP A 61 10.29 25.61 -8.14
CA ASP A 61 11.43 25.91 -9.01
C ASP A 61 12.15 24.65 -9.50
N MET A 62 11.48 23.89 -10.36
CA MET A 62 12.01 22.69 -11.01
C MET A 62 13.17 22.97 -11.99
N SER A 63 13.54 24.24 -12.23
CA SER A 63 14.72 24.57 -13.05
C SER A 63 16.04 24.22 -12.36
N GLN A 64 16.01 23.99 -11.04
CA GLN A 64 17.18 23.59 -10.25
C GLN A 64 17.49 22.10 -10.35
N ASP A 65 16.47 21.29 -10.69
CA ASP A 65 16.56 19.83 -10.72
C ASP A 65 16.68 19.28 -12.15
N LEU A 66 16.11 19.99 -13.13
CA LEU A 66 16.07 19.56 -14.53
C LEU A 66 17.35 19.85 -15.30
N LYS A 67 17.62 18.99 -16.29
CA LYS A 67 18.65 19.18 -17.32
C LYS A 67 18.06 19.00 -18.73
N VAL A 68 18.82 19.48 -19.72
CA VAL A 68 18.48 19.27 -21.14
C VAL A 68 18.36 17.78 -21.45
N GLY A 69 17.30 17.39 -22.15
CA GLY A 69 16.97 16.01 -22.48
C GLY A 69 15.99 15.33 -21.51
N ASP A 70 15.73 15.91 -20.35
CA ASP A 70 14.71 15.39 -19.44
C ASP A 70 13.29 15.58 -20.00
N MET A 71 12.33 14.87 -19.40
CA MET A 71 10.91 14.96 -19.74
C MET A 71 10.13 15.61 -18.61
N VAL A 72 9.16 16.43 -18.97
CA VAL A 72 8.15 16.98 -18.06
C VAL A 72 6.79 16.44 -18.49
N LEU A 73 6.15 15.71 -17.58
CA LEU A 73 4.82 15.15 -17.80
C LEU A 73 3.79 16.02 -17.11
N VAL A 74 2.74 16.42 -17.83
CA VAL A 74 1.67 17.30 -17.35
C VAL A 74 0.33 16.57 -17.37
N ASP A 75 -0.48 16.78 -16.32
CA ASP A 75 -1.82 16.19 -16.17
C ASP A 75 -1.79 14.65 -16.21
N ASP A 76 -1.00 14.07 -15.31
CA ASP A 76 -0.80 12.62 -15.15
C ASP A 76 -0.30 11.97 -16.47
N GLY A 77 0.69 12.60 -17.11
CA GLY A 77 1.34 12.10 -18.33
C GLY A 77 0.59 12.34 -19.65
N LYS A 78 -0.58 13.02 -19.62
CA LYS A 78 -1.37 13.28 -20.85
C LYS A 78 -0.69 14.23 -21.82
N LEU A 79 0.18 15.11 -21.32
CA LEU A 79 1.07 15.92 -22.15
C LEU A 79 2.52 15.66 -21.74
N GLN A 80 3.34 15.33 -22.72
CA GLN A 80 4.78 15.27 -22.57
C GLN A 80 5.43 16.50 -23.18
N LEU A 81 6.31 17.14 -22.41
CA LEU A 81 7.17 18.23 -22.83
C LEU A 81 8.63 17.76 -22.72
N ASN A 82 9.41 17.91 -23.79
CA ASN A 82 10.83 17.56 -23.80
C ASN A 82 11.68 18.80 -23.51
N VAL A 83 12.59 18.72 -22.54
CA VAL A 83 13.40 19.85 -22.10
C VAL A 83 14.52 20.15 -23.10
N ASN A 84 14.52 21.37 -23.64
CA ASN A 84 15.48 21.85 -24.63
C ASN A 84 16.59 22.73 -24.03
N ASP A 85 16.25 23.56 -23.04
CA ASP A 85 17.16 24.50 -22.37
C ASP A 85 16.65 24.78 -20.95
N VAL A 86 17.58 24.94 -20.01
CA VAL A 86 17.27 25.21 -18.60
C VAL A 86 18.07 26.43 -18.16
N LYS A 87 17.35 27.47 -17.72
CA LYS A 87 17.90 28.67 -17.10
C LYS A 87 17.27 28.86 -15.72
N PRO A 88 17.90 29.61 -14.80
CA PRO A 88 17.31 29.88 -13.50
C PRO A 88 15.88 30.41 -13.61
N GLY A 89 14.92 29.68 -13.06
CA GLY A 89 13.49 29.97 -13.06
C GLY A 89 12.75 29.79 -14.39
N VAL A 90 13.44 29.47 -15.49
CA VAL A 90 12.84 29.41 -16.85
C VAL A 90 13.34 28.19 -17.61
N ILE A 91 12.41 27.31 -17.97
CA ILE A 91 12.70 26.10 -18.74
C ILE A 91 12.04 26.22 -20.11
N THR A 92 12.81 25.93 -21.16
CA THR A 92 12.28 25.86 -22.52
C THR A 92 12.08 24.41 -22.90
N THR A 93 10.88 24.09 -23.39
CA THR A 93 10.51 22.74 -23.80
C THR A 93 9.87 22.71 -25.19
N THR A 94 9.75 21.52 -25.76
CA THR A 94 8.93 21.25 -26.95
C THR A 94 7.87 20.22 -26.60
N ALA A 95 6.61 20.52 -26.94
CA ALA A 95 5.52 19.58 -26.76
C ALA A 95 5.67 18.39 -27.70
N PHE A 96 5.75 17.18 -27.12
CA PHE A 96 5.82 15.95 -27.91
C PHE A 96 4.46 15.63 -28.54
N ASN A 97 3.38 15.81 -27.78
CA ASN A 97 2.02 15.54 -28.20
C ASN A 97 1.09 16.73 -27.93
N HIS A 98 -0.13 16.61 -28.41
CA HIS A 98 -1.19 17.60 -28.23
C HIS A 98 -2.02 17.30 -26.98
N HIS A 99 -2.38 18.32 -26.20
CA HIS A 99 -3.29 18.19 -25.04
C HIS A 99 -3.95 19.52 -24.66
N LEU A 100 -5.09 19.43 -23.98
CA LEU A 100 -5.80 20.55 -23.37
C LEU A 100 -5.47 20.62 -21.87
N VAL A 101 -4.52 21.49 -21.50
CA VAL A 101 -4.07 21.65 -20.11
C VAL A 101 -5.03 22.56 -19.36
N LYS A 102 -5.49 22.12 -18.18
CA LYS A 102 -6.32 22.91 -17.25
C LYS A 102 -5.45 23.49 -16.12
N THR A 103 -5.99 24.43 -15.37
CA THR A 103 -5.38 24.92 -14.12
C THR A 103 -5.17 23.78 -13.10
N ASN A 104 -4.14 23.91 -12.24
CA ASN A 104 -3.90 23.08 -11.05
C ASN A 104 -3.66 21.58 -11.36
N LYS A 105 -3.18 21.27 -12.56
CA LYS A 105 -2.80 19.90 -12.97
C LYS A 105 -1.43 19.51 -12.43
N ARG A 106 -1.24 18.22 -12.15
CA ARG A 106 0.03 17.71 -11.62
C ARG A 106 1.11 17.72 -12.69
N ILE A 107 2.34 17.89 -12.22
CA ILE A 107 3.58 17.74 -12.98
C ILE A 107 4.36 16.58 -12.39
N ASN A 108 4.84 15.70 -13.26
CA ASN A 108 5.73 14.59 -12.95
C ASN A 108 7.06 14.79 -13.70
N LEU A 109 8.18 14.41 -13.08
CA LEU A 109 9.53 14.62 -13.60
C LEU A 109 10.27 13.27 -13.61
N PRO A 110 9.98 12.38 -14.59
CA PRO A 110 10.45 11.01 -14.58
C PRO A 110 11.98 10.90 -14.44
N GLY A 111 12.42 10.23 -13.38
CA GLY A 111 13.84 9.97 -13.13
C GLY A 111 14.63 11.18 -12.59
N VAL A 112 13.96 12.27 -12.21
CA VAL A 112 14.56 13.47 -11.62
C VAL A 112 14.38 13.44 -10.11
N ASP A 113 15.46 13.71 -9.36
CA ASP A 113 15.40 13.88 -7.91
C ASP A 113 15.04 15.33 -7.59
N PHE A 114 13.90 15.55 -6.95
CA PHE A 114 13.40 16.88 -6.65
C PHE A 114 13.76 17.31 -5.23
N THR A 115 14.17 18.57 -5.07
CA THR A 115 14.59 19.11 -3.76
C THR A 115 13.44 19.58 -2.86
N LEU A 116 12.20 19.17 -3.18
CA LEU A 116 11.04 19.46 -2.34
C LEU A 116 11.12 18.74 -0.98
N PRO A 117 10.69 19.39 0.11
CA PRO A 117 10.53 18.72 1.39
C PRO A 117 9.58 17.52 1.26
N PHE A 118 9.96 16.41 1.88
CA PHE A 118 9.17 15.18 1.84
C PHE A 118 7.77 15.35 2.46
N LEU A 119 7.67 16.01 3.62
CA LEU A 119 6.39 16.36 4.23
C LEU A 119 6.09 17.84 4.07
N ALA A 120 4.97 18.16 3.42
CA ALA A 120 4.45 19.51 3.45
C ALA A 120 3.80 19.79 4.82
N LYS A 121 3.60 21.07 5.15
CA LYS A 121 2.87 21.49 6.36
C LYS A 121 1.49 20.83 6.45
N LYS A 122 0.83 20.61 5.31
CA LYS A 122 -0.46 19.91 5.26
C LYS A 122 -0.32 18.45 5.70
N ASP A 123 0.66 17.71 5.17
CA ASP A 123 0.87 16.30 5.54
C ASP A 123 1.15 16.15 7.03
N ILE A 124 1.97 17.03 7.61
CA ILE A 124 2.25 17.04 9.06
C ILE A 124 0.96 17.23 9.85
N ASN A 125 0.09 18.15 9.44
CA ASN A 125 -1.19 18.40 10.11
C ASN A 125 -2.16 17.23 9.93
N ASP A 126 -2.22 16.63 8.74
CA ASP A 126 -3.06 15.46 8.48
C ASP A 126 -2.61 14.27 9.32
N ILE A 127 -1.30 14.01 9.44
CA ILE A 127 -0.74 12.96 10.30
C ILE A 127 -1.11 13.19 11.77
N LYS A 128 -0.95 14.43 12.27
CA LYS A 128 -1.35 14.78 13.65
C LYS A 128 -2.84 14.56 13.88
N TYR A 129 -3.69 14.95 12.92
CA TYR A 129 -5.11 14.66 12.99
C TYR A 129 -5.39 13.16 12.99
N GLY A 130 -4.69 12.39 12.16
CA GLY A 130 -4.77 10.93 12.13
C GLY A 130 -4.45 10.28 13.48
N ILE A 131 -3.41 10.77 14.17
CA ILE A 131 -3.06 10.34 15.53
C ILE A 131 -4.24 10.57 16.49
N GLU A 132 -4.84 11.76 16.46
CA GLU A 132 -6.00 12.10 17.30
C GLU A 132 -7.22 11.21 17.01
N GLN A 133 -7.39 10.77 15.76
CA GLN A 133 -8.50 9.89 15.36
C GLN A 133 -8.22 8.39 15.61
N GLY A 134 -7.01 8.02 16.02
CA GLY A 134 -6.64 6.63 16.27
C GLY A 134 -6.62 5.76 15.01
N ILE A 135 -6.02 6.27 13.92
CA ILE A 135 -5.77 5.47 12.71
C ILE A 135 -4.80 4.31 12.97
N ASP A 136 -4.81 3.30 12.12
CA ASP A 136 -3.92 2.13 12.24
C ASP A 136 -2.69 2.25 11.34
N TYR A 137 -2.84 2.90 10.18
CA TYR A 137 -1.80 3.01 9.16
C TYR A 137 -1.67 4.42 8.59
N ILE A 138 -0.44 4.78 8.22
CA ILE A 138 -0.15 5.92 7.34
C ILE A 138 0.43 5.36 6.04
N ALA A 139 -0.21 5.62 4.90
CA ALA A 139 0.41 5.43 3.60
C ALA A 139 1.13 6.73 3.20
N ALA A 140 2.44 6.68 3.13
CA ALA A 140 3.29 7.84 2.91
C ALA A 140 3.65 7.97 1.43
N SER A 141 3.13 9.01 0.77
CA SER A 141 3.34 9.28 -0.66
C SER A 141 4.78 9.71 -0.98
N PHE A 142 5.27 9.31 -2.15
CA PHE A 142 6.58 9.61 -2.75
C PHE A 142 7.76 9.35 -1.81
N VAL A 143 7.77 8.20 -1.12
CA VAL A 143 8.93 7.81 -0.31
C VAL A 143 10.10 7.44 -1.20
N ASN A 144 11.19 8.19 -1.08
CA ASN A 144 12.42 7.99 -1.83
C ASN A 144 13.57 7.43 -0.98
N THR A 145 13.52 7.60 0.35
CA THR A 145 14.61 7.21 1.25
C THR A 145 14.11 6.67 2.60
N ALA A 146 14.97 5.94 3.31
CA ALA A 146 14.70 5.53 4.70
C ALA A 146 14.55 6.74 5.64
N ALA A 147 15.21 7.87 5.37
CA ALA A 147 15.11 9.08 6.17
C ALA A 147 13.68 9.67 6.15
N ASN A 148 12.98 9.58 5.01
CA ASN A 148 11.57 9.98 4.91
C ASN A 148 10.68 9.21 5.90
N ILE A 149 10.94 7.91 6.07
CA ILE A 149 10.23 7.08 7.05
C ILE A 149 10.56 7.50 8.48
N GLN A 150 11.83 7.83 8.76
CA GLN A 150 12.24 8.29 10.10
C GLN A 150 11.59 9.64 10.47
N GLU A 151 11.35 10.52 9.51
CA GLU A 151 10.64 11.77 9.73
C GLU A 151 9.21 11.53 10.24
N ILE A 152 8.46 10.61 9.60
CA ILE A 152 7.11 10.24 10.06
C ILE A 152 7.17 9.52 11.41
N ARG A 153 8.16 8.63 11.64
CA ARG A 153 8.35 7.97 12.94
C ARG A 153 8.54 8.97 14.07
N GLN A 154 9.33 10.02 13.83
CA GLN A 154 9.56 11.06 14.84
C GLN A 154 8.26 11.80 15.18
N LEU A 155 7.42 12.13 14.19
CA LEU A 155 6.09 12.73 14.43
C LEU A 155 5.18 11.80 15.23
N LEU A 156 5.16 10.50 14.91
CA LEU A 156 4.39 9.51 15.65
C LEU A 156 4.87 9.40 17.10
N LYS A 157 6.20 9.43 17.33
CA LYS A 157 6.79 9.38 18.67
C LYS A 157 6.41 10.61 19.50
N GLU A 158 6.45 11.80 18.92
CA GLU A 158 6.00 13.04 19.58
C GLU A 158 4.52 12.98 19.98
N GLY A 159 3.70 12.28 19.19
CA GLY A 159 2.29 12.03 19.47
C GLY A 159 1.99 10.80 20.34
N ASN A 160 3.00 10.09 20.87
CA ASN A 160 2.86 8.80 21.58
C ASN A 160 2.08 7.73 20.77
N ALA A 161 2.26 7.73 19.46
CA ALA A 161 1.51 6.93 18.49
C ALA A 161 2.40 5.97 17.69
N GLU A 162 3.49 5.48 18.29
CA GLU A 162 4.46 4.56 17.65
C GLU A 162 3.84 3.21 17.21
N HIS A 163 2.63 2.91 17.67
CA HIS A 163 1.87 1.73 17.26
C HIS A 163 1.26 1.85 15.85
N ILE A 164 1.14 3.08 15.31
CA ILE A 164 0.67 3.32 13.95
C ILE A 164 1.72 2.84 12.96
N GLN A 165 1.29 2.05 11.98
CA GLN A 165 2.17 1.43 11.00
C GLN A 165 2.38 2.32 9.77
N ILE A 166 3.62 2.44 9.30
CA ILE A 166 3.97 3.26 8.13
C ILE A 166 4.11 2.36 6.91
N ILE A 167 3.26 2.59 5.91
CA ILE A 167 3.29 1.97 4.60
C ILE A 167 3.93 2.94 3.61
N ALA A 168 5.15 2.65 3.16
CA ALA A 168 5.84 3.51 2.19
C ALA A 168 5.26 3.30 0.79
N LYS A 169 4.78 4.36 0.13
CA LYS A 169 4.33 4.28 -1.25
C LYS A 169 5.55 4.44 -2.16
N ILE A 170 5.79 3.43 -2.99
CA ILE A 170 6.87 3.42 -3.98
C ILE A 170 6.30 3.88 -5.31
N GLU A 171 6.68 5.10 -5.69
CA GLU A 171 6.06 5.86 -6.78
C GLU A 171 7.10 6.39 -7.78
N SER A 172 8.40 6.19 -7.51
CA SER A 172 9.49 6.77 -8.30
C SER A 172 10.63 5.77 -8.54
N GLN A 173 11.46 6.07 -9.54
CA GLN A 173 12.72 5.34 -9.77
C GLN A 173 13.67 5.41 -8.57
N ILE A 174 13.67 6.52 -7.82
CA ILE A 174 14.55 6.72 -6.66
C ILE A 174 14.11 5.81 -5.51
N GLY A 175 12.80 5.73 -5.27
CA GLY A 175 12.22 4.78 -4.30
C GLY A 175 12.56 3.33 -4.66
N ILE A 176 12.53 2.98 -5.96
CA ILE A 176 13.00 1.68 -6.45
C ILE A 176 14.48 1.45 -6.14
N ASN A 177 15.34 2.43 -6.44
CA ASN A 177 16.78 2.30 -6.24
C ASN A 177 17.14 2.10 -4.76
N ASN A 178 16.36 2.69 -3.85
CA ASN A 178 16.54 2.62 -2.41
C ASN A 178 15.63 1.59 -1.71
N ILE A 179 14.97 0.70 -2.46
CA ILE A 179 13.89 -0.14 -1.97
C ILE A 179 14.27 -0.98 -0.75
N ASP A 180 15.48 -1.51 -0.71
CA ASP A 180 15.93 -2.37 0.40
C ASP A 180 16.02 -1.59 1.72
N ALA A 181 16.57 -0.37 1.69
CA ALA A 181 16.65 0.49 2.87
C ALA A 181 15.26 0.98 3.31
N ILE A 182 14.36 1.23 2.36
CA ILE A 182 12.97 1.64 2.67
C ILE A 182 12.21 0.47 3.32
N ILE A 183 12.32 -0.74 2.79
CA ILE A 183 11.70 -1.95 3.36
C ILE A 183 12.19 -2.20 4.80
N GLU A 184 13.46 -1.99 5.06
CA GLU A 184 14.02 -2.14 6.42
C GLU A 184 13.38 -1.13 7.40
N ALA A 185 13.28 0.13 6.99
CA ALA A 185 12.78 1.23 7.83
C ALA A 185 11.25 1.25 8.01
N ALA A 186 10.47 0.90 6.98
CA ALA A 186 9.01 0.96 6.97
C ALA A 186 8.35 -0.29 7.60
N ASP A 187 7.06 -0.22 7.94
CA ASP A 187 6.28 -1.40 8.37
C ASP A 187 5.74 -2.20 7.17
N GLY A 188 5.61 -1.53 6.03
CA GLY A 188 5.16 -2.12 4.79
C GLY A 188 5.43 -1.24 3.59
N ILE A 189 5.14 -1.77 2.42
CA ILE A 189 5.24 -1.09 1.13
C ILE A 189 3.88 -1.10 0.44
N MET A 190 3.53 0.00 -0.21
CA MET A 190 2.46 0.06 -1.20
C MET A 190 3.09 0.35 -2.56
N ILE A 191 2.83 -0.52 -3.54
CA ILE A 191 3.27 -0.34 -4.92
C ILE A 191 2.18 0.48 -5.62
N ALA A 192 2.37 1.80 -5.71
CA ALA A 192 1.36 2.70 -6.31
C ALA A 192 1.64 2.84 -7.81
N ARG A 193 1.06 1.93 -8.58
CA ARG A 193 1.40 1.68 -9.99
C ARG A 193 1.03 2.84 -10.91
N GLY A 194 0.02 3.62 -10.56
CA GLY A 194 -0.41 4.81 -11.29
C GLY A 194 0.72 5.84 -11.39
N ASP A 195 1.20 6.34 -10.24
CA ASP A 195 2.31 7.29 -10.20
C ASP A 195 3.63 6.63 -10.64
N LEU A 196 3.88 5.38 -10.22
CA LEU A 196 5.09 4.66 -10.62
C LEU A 196 5.20 4.49 -12.15
N GLY A 197 4.08 4.19 -12.84
CA GLY A 197 4.05 4.05 -14.29
C GLY A 197 4.26 5.35 -15.07
N LEU A 198 4.24 6.50 -14.39
CA LEU A 198 4.66 7.78 -14.95
C LEU A 198 6.16 8.01 -14.77
N GLU A 199 6.74 7.52 -13.66
CA GLU A 199 8.13 7.79 -13.27
C GLU A 199 9.14 6.77 -13.81
N ILE A 200 8.69 5.59 -14.24
CA ILE A 200 9.52 4.55 -14.88
C ILE A 200 8.89 4.10 -16.21
N PRO A 201 9.63 3.42 -17.10
CA PRO A 201 9.02 2.82 -18.28
C PRO A 201 7.87 1.89 -17.88
N TYR A 202 6.68 2.10 -18.46
CA TYR A 202 5.46 1.39 -18.06
C TYR A 202 5.60 -0.14 -18.13
N TYR A 203 6.45 -0.66 -19.03
CA TYR A 203 6.71 -2.10 -19.17
C TYR A 203 7.59 -2.67 -18.05
N ASP A 204 8.28 -1.83 -17.27
CA ASP A 204 9.09 -2.24 -16.12
C ASP A 204 8.26 -2.29 -14.82
N VAL A 205 7.06 -1.69 -14.78
CA VAL A 205 6.18 -1.71 -13.61
C VAL A 205 5.86 -3.15 -13.15
N PRO A 206 5.44 -4.09 -14.01
CA PRO A 206 5.19 -5.47 -13.59
C PRO A 206 6.44 -6.19 -13.09
N TYR A 207 7.63 -5.85 -13.62
CA TYR A 207 8.90 -6.39 -13.14
C TYR A 207 9.17 -5.94 -11.70
N TRP A 208 9.08 -4.64 -11.44
CA TRP A 208 9.33 -4.07 -10.12
C TRP A 208 8.27 -4.47 -9.09
N GLU A 209 7.00 -4.58 -9.48
CA GLU A 209 5.94 -5.10 -8.61
C GLU A 209 6.34 -6.48 -8.04
N LYS A 210 6.70 -7.41 -8.92
CA LYS A 210 7.16 -8.75 -8.54
C LYS A 210 8.39 -8.72 -7.64
N VAL A 211 9.36 -7.85 -7.93
CA VAL A 211 10.59 -7.72 -7.12
C VAL A 211 10.27 -7.21 -5.72
N ILE A 212 9.45 -6.17 -5.61
CA ILE A 212 9.06 -5.54 -4.33
C ILE A 212 8.25 -6.54 -3.49
N ILE A 213 7.26 -7.22 -4.06
CA ILE A 213 6.48 -8.24 -3.35
C ILE A 213 7.41 -9.29 -2.74
N ARG A 214 8.35 -9.83 -3.52
CA ARG A 214 9.29 -10.85 -3.04
C ARG A 214 10.20 -10.33 -1.93
N LYS A 215 10.73 -9.10 -2.05
CA LYS A 215 11.57 -8.48 -1.02
C LYS A 215 10.80 -8.25 0.28
N CYS A 216 9.59 -7.70 0.21
CA CYS A 216 8.74 -7.50 1.39
C CYS A 216 8.42 -8.83 2.10
N ARG A 217 8.05 -9.86 1.33
CA ARG A 217 7.79 -11.19 1.88
C ARG A 217 9.01 -11.81 2.56
N ALA A 218 10.19 -11.69 1.95
CA ALA A 218 11.44 -12.16 2.55
C ALA A 218 11.74 -11.43 3.87
N ALA A 219 11.48 -10.12 3.93
CA ALA A 219 11.63 -9.30 5.14
C ALA A 219 10.50 -9.52 6.17
N GLY A 220 9.35 -10.08 5.79
CA GLY A 220 8.16 -10.17 6.64
C GLY A 220 7.43 -8.84 6.82
N LYS A 221 7.53 -7.96 5.83
CA LYS A 221 6.87 -6.66 5.77
C LYS A 221 5.61 -6.76 4.91
N ILE A 222 4.61 -5.93 5.24
CA ILE A 222 3.37 -5.85 4.47
C ILE A 222 3.70 -5.39 3.04
N VAL A 223 3.01 -5.96 2.04
CA VAL A 223 3.02 -5.40 0.68
C VAL A 223 1.61 -5.28 0.11
N ILE A 224 1.25 -4.07 -0.31
CA ILE A 224 -0.02 -3.71 -0.92
C ILE A 224 0.22 -3.43 -2.40
N VAL A 225 -0.57 -4.03 -3.28
CA VAL A 225 -0.59 -3.65 -4.71
C VAL A 225 -1.77 -2.71 -4.93
N ALA A 226 -1.49 -1.53 -5.48
CA ALA A 226 -2.43 -0.42 -5.53
C ALA A 226 -2.59 0.17 -6.93
N THR A 227 -3.72 0.86 -7.10
CA THR A 227 -4.18 1.61 -8.29
C THR A 227 -4.48 0.74 -9.51
N GLN A 228 -5.55 1.10 -10.24
CA GLN A 228 -5.97 0.47 -11.50
C GLN A 228 -6.13 -1.06 -11.45
N MET A 229 -6.48 -1.61 -10.28
CA MET A 229 -6.68 -3.06 -10.14
C MET A 229 -7.97 -3.50 -10.85
N LEU A 230 -9.06 -2.72 -10.72
CA LEU A 230 -10.36 -2.97 -11.35
C LEU A 230 -10.95 -1.67 -11.94
N GLU A 231 -10.10 -0.77 -12.45
CA GLU A 231 -10.43 0.61 -12.87
C GLU A 231 -11.74 0.75 -13.65
N THR A 232 -11.96 -0.11 -14.65
CA THR A 232 -13.15 -0.06 -15.50
C THR A 232 -14.45 -0.31 -14.74
N MET A 233 -14.38 -0.95 -13.56
CA MET A 233 -15.52 -1.15 -12.68
C MET A 233 -15.97 0.12 -11.95
N THR A 234 -15.27 1.24 -12.13
CA THR A 234 -15.78 2.57 -11.74
C THR A 234 -17.11 2.84 -12.45
N ASP A 235 -17.19 2.57 -13.75
CA ASP A 235 -18.38 2.86 -14.58
C ASP A 235 -19.08 1.59 -15.09
N ASN A 236 -18.52 0.40 -14.86
CA ASN A 236 -19.04 -0.87 -15.39
C ASN A 236 -19.28 -1.91 -14.28
N PRO A 237 -20.32 -2.76 -14.40
CA PRO A 237 -20.61 -3.78 -13.40
C PRO A 237 -19.68 -5.02 -13.50
N HIS A 238 -18.82 -5.09 -14.51
CA HIS A 238 -17.93 -6.23 -14.76
C HIS A 238 -16.52 -5.75 -15.13
N PRO A 239 -15.48 -6.43 -14.62
CA PRO A 239 -14.11 -6.12 -14.99
C PRO A 239 -13.75 -6.70 -16.36
N THR A 240 -12.70 -6.17 -16.95
CA THR A 240 -12.01 -6.76 -18.10
C THR A 240 -11.23 -8.02 -17.68
N ARG A 241 -10.85 -8.84 -18.68
CA ARG A 241 -10.00 -10.02 -18.42
C ARG A 241 -8.59 -9.62 -17.98
N ALA A 242 -8.11 -8.45 -18.41
CA ALA A 242 -6.82 -7.92 -18.02
C ALA A 242 -6.79 -7.58 -16.53
N GLU A 243 -7.80 -6.85 -16.03
CA GLU A 243 -7.93 -6.50 -14.61
C GLU A 243 -8.09 -7.73 -13.71
N VAL A 244 -8.88 -8.73 -14.16
CA VAL A 244 -8.98 -10.01 -13.43
C VAL A 244 -7.62 -10.68 -13.32
N THR A 245 -6.84 -10.68 -14.39
CA THR A 245 -5.49 -11.27 -14.44
C THR A 245 -4.52 -10.52 -13.54
N ASP A 246 -4.62 -9.19 -13.52
CA ASP A 246 -3.79 -8.30 -12.73
C ASP A 246 -3.98 -8.53 -11.22
N VAL A 247 -5.23 -8.51 -10.75
CA VAL A 247 -5.58 -8.86 -9.36
C VAL A 247 -5.10 -10.26 -9.01
N TYR A 248 -5.35 -11.24 -9.89
CA TYR A 248 -4.99 -12.63 -9.66
C TYR A 248 -3.48 -12.80 -9.43
N PHE A 249 -2.64 -12.22 -10.28
CA PHE A 249 -1.19 -12.37 -10.17
C PHE A 249 -0.60 -11.60 -8.98
N ALA A 250 -1.13 -10.43 -8.65
CA ALA A 250 -0.74 -9.71 -7.44
C ALA A 250 -0.90 -10.60 -6.18
N THR A 251 -2.06 -11.27 -6.05
CA THR A 251 -2.33 -12.20 -4.95
C THR A 251 -1.48 -13.46 -5.02
N GLU A 252 -1.33 -14.10 -6.19
CA GLU A 252 -0.52 -15.32 -6.36
C GLU A 252 0.97 -15.07 -6.02
N LEU A 253 1.50 -13.90 -6.37
CA LEU A 253 2.85 -13.48 -5.99
C LEU A 253 3.00 -13.30 -4.47
N GLY A 254 1.88 -13.11 -3.77
CA GLY A 254 1.79 -13.09 -2.32
C GLY A 254 1.66 -11.71 -1.72
N ALA A 255 1.06 -10.77 -2.44
CA ALA A 255 0.62 -9.51 -1.84
C ALA A 255 -0.24 -9.76 -0.59
N ASP A 256 -0.04 -8.97 0.46
CA ASP A 256 -0.88 -9.04 1.66
C ASP A 256 -2.26 -8.43 1.41
N ALA A 257 -2.32 -7.40 0.55
CA ALA A 257 -3.56 -6.74 0.18
C ALA A 257 -3.53 -6.19 -1.25
N THR A 258 -4.72 -6.08 -1.84
CA THR A 258 -5.00 -5.40 -3.10
C THR A 258 -5.91 -4.20 -2.82
N MET A 259 -5.68 -3.07 -3.47
CA MET A 259 -6.39 -1.81 -3.17
C MET A 259 -7.33 -1.37 -4.29
N LEU A 260 -8.52 -0.91 -3.92
CA LEU A 260 -9.43 -0.14 -4.79
C LEU A 260 -9.29 1.35 -4.46
N SER A 261 -9.32 2.19 -5.48
CA SER A 261 -9.22 3.65 -5.40
C SER A 261 -10.56 4.28 -5.81
N GLY A 262 -10.65 4.84 -7.03
CA GLY A 262 -11.87 5.47 -7.54
C GLY A 262 -13.04 4.49 -7.61
N GLU A 263 -12.76 3.23 -7.88
CA GLU A 263 -13.78 2.19 -8.08
C GLU A 263 -14.70 2.01 -6.85
N SER A 264 -14.19 2.30 -5.64
CA SER A 264 -14.95 2.23 -4.39
C SER A 264 -15.32 3.59 -3.82
N ALA A 265 -14.55 4.64 -4.14
CA ALA A 265 -14.73 5.98 -3.60
C ALA A 265 -15.82 6.78 -4.34
N ASN A 266 -15.87 6.68 -5.67
CA ASN A 266 -16.78 7.45 -6.53
C ASN A 266 -17.33 6.67 -7.72
N GLY A 267 -17.13 5.35 -7.77
CA GLY A 267 -17.71 4.47 -8.79
C GLY A 267 -19.19 4.17 -8.59
N ASP A 268 -19.85 3.72 -9.66
CA ASP A 268 -21.26 3.37 -9.71
C ASP A 268 -21.56 2.02 -9.03
N TYR A 269 -20.56 1.14 -8.90
CA TYR A 269 -20.72 -0.25 -8.44
C TYR A 269 -19.83 -0.66 -7.26
N PRO A 270 -19.65 0.17 -6.20
CA PRO A 270 -18.60 -0.04 -5.19
C PRO A 270 -18.71 -1.38 -4.46
N PHE A 271 -19.93 -1.83 -4.13
CA PHE A 271 -20.15 -3.12 -3.48
C PHE A 271 -19.80 -4.31 -4.41
N ILE A 272 -20.19 -4.23 -5.68
CA ILE A 272 -19.93 -5.28 -6.66
C ILE A 272 -18.43 -5.37 -6.93
N THR A 273 -17.74 -4.23 -7.04
CA THR A 273 -16.29 -4.16 -7.23
C THR A 273 -15.54 -4.81 -6.06
N VAL A 274 -15.88 -4.47 -4.81
CA VAL A 274 -15.26 -5.09 -3.62
C VAL A 274 -15.49 -6.60 -3.61
N ASN A 275 -16.71 -7.06 -3.89
CA ASN A 275 -17.01 -8.49 -3.95
C ASN A 275 -16.25 -9.20 -5.10
N THR A 276 -16.08 -8.53 -6.23
CA THR A 276 -15.33 -9.05 -7.38
C THR A 276 -13.86 -9.20 -7.05
N MET A 277 -13.23 -8.17 -6.47
CA MET A 277 -11.84 -8.22 -5.97
C MET A 277 -11.65 -9.40 -5.00
N ALA A 278 -12.54 -9.52 -4.00
CA ALA A 278 -12.48 -10.62 -3.03
C ALA A 278 -12.62 -12.01 -3.68
N THR A 279 -13.46 -12.13 -4.70
CA THR A 279 -13.66 -13.39 -5.44
C THR A 279 -12.41 -13.78 -6.21
N ILE A 280 -11.73 -12.83 -6.87
CA ILE A 280 -10.51 -13.08 -7.62
C ILE A 280 -9.36 -13.46 -6.66
N ASN A 281 -9.18 -12.69 -5.58
CA ASN A 281 -8.16 -12.98 -4.56
C ASN A 281 -8.33 -14.39 -3.99
N LYS A 282 -9.55 -14.77 -3.61
CA LYS A 282 -9.83 -16.13 -3.12
C LYS A 282 -9.47 -17.21 -4.15
N ARG A 283 -9.70 -16.96 -5.44
CA ARG A 283 -9.32 -17.90 -6.50
C ARG A 283 -7.79 -18.00 -6.65
N ALA A 284 -7.08 -16.89 -6.53
CA ALA A 284 -5.62 -16.82 -6.60
C ALA A 284 -4.93 -17.47 -5.38
N GLU A 285 -5.51 -17.34 -4.19
CA GLU A 285 -5.01 -17.98 -2.96
C GLU A 285 -4.87 -19.51 -3.13
N HIS A 286 -5.77 -20.16 -3.86
CA HIS A 286 -5.64 -21.59 -4.15
C HIS A 286 -4.34 -21.93 -4.89
N GLU A 287 -3.88 -21.07 -5.79
CA GLU A 287 -2.64 -21.28 -6.54
C GLU A 287 -1.42 -20.95 -5.68
N PHE A 288 -1.51 -19.90 -4.86
CA PHE A 288 -0.50 -19.60 -3.85
C PHE A 288 -0.24 -20.81 -2.93
N TYR A 289 -1.30 -21.51 -2.52
CA TYR A 289 -1.20 -22.71 -1.68
C TYR A 289 -0.98 -24.01 -2.46
N SER A 290 -0.67 -23.94 -3.76
CA SER A 290 -0.21 -25.11 -4.50
C SER A 290 1.08 -25.65 -3.89
N LYS A 291 1.21 -26.99 -3.84
CA LYS A 291 2.29 -27.65 -3.07
C LYS A 291 3.68 -27.13 -3.43
N LEU A 292 3.99 -27.04 -4.72
CA LEU A 292 5.32 -26.64 -5.19
C LEU A 292 5.66 -25.20 -4.80
N TYR A 293 4.72 -24.27 -4.99
CA TYR A 293 4.97 -22.86 -4.74
C TYR A 293 4.99 -22.55 -3.25
N TYR A 294 4.00 -23.05 -2.50
CA TYR A 294 3.92 -22.81 -1.05
C TYR A 294 5.09 -23.42 -0.29
N GLU A 295 5.54 -24.64 -0.65
CA GLU A 295 6.73 -25.25 -0.05
C GLU A 295 7.95 -24.34 -0.15
N LYS A 296 8.18 -23.77 -1.34
CA LYS A 296 9.33 -22.91 -1.53
C LYS A 296 9.25 -21.64 -0.70
N GLN A 297 8.05 -21.08 -0.58
CA GLN A 297 7.84 -19.88 0.22
C GLN A 297 7.94 -20.14 1.72
N LEU A 298 7.49 -21.30 2.18
CA LEU A 298 7.66 -21.72 3.56
C LEU A 298 9.14 -21.97 3.91
N GLU A 299 9.92 -22.60 3.01
CA GLU A 299 11.37 -22.73 3.16
C GLU A 299 12.05 -21.37 3.33
N ASN A 300 11.71 -20.40 2.47
CA ASN A 300 12.26 -19.05 2.53
C ASN A 300 11.92 -18.35 3.86
N ALA A 301 10.69 -18.50 4.36
CA ALA A 301 10.27 -17.95 5.65
C ALA A 301 11.06 -18.58 6.82
N CYS A 302 11.26 -19.90 6.78
CA CYS A 302 12.03 -20.64 7.78
C CYS A 302 13.52 -20.23 7.79
N ALA A 303 14.12 -20.04 6.61
CA ALA A 303 15.52 -19.66 6.49
C ALA A 303 15.80 -18.23 6.97
N SER A 304 14.83 -17.33 6.79
CA SER A 304 14.97 -15.89 7.08
C SER A 304 14.46 -15.45 8.45
N THR A 305 13.84 -16.34 9.24
CA THR A 305 13.20 -15.98 10.52
C THR A 305 13.64 -16.94 11.62
N LYS A 306 14.12 -16.41 12.75
CA LYS A 306 14.66 -17.19 13.87
C LYS A 306 13.95 -16.87 15.19
N GLY A 307 14.18 -17.74 16.18
CA GLY A 307 13.66 -17.58 17.53
C GLY A 307 12.31 -18.25 17.75
N ILE A 308 11.79 -18.09 18.96
CA ILE A 308 10.67 -18.89 19.45
C ILE A 308 9.38 -18.69 18.66
N ARG A 309 9.08 -17.43 18.30
CA ARG A 309 7.92 -17.07 17.46
C ARG A 309 7.98 -17.72 16.08
N ALA A 310 9.19 -17.80 15.51
CA ALA A 310 9.41 -18.44 14.22
C ALA A 310 9.15 -19.96 14.30
N GLU A 311 9.53 -20.60 15.40
CA GLU A 311 9.27 -22.03 15.60
C GLU A 311 7.77 -22.34 15.67
N ILE A 312 7.00 -21.52 16.41
CA ILE A 312 5.55 -21.68 16.50
C ILE A 312 4.88 -21.41 15.16
N ALA A 313 5.29 -20.34 14.46
CA ALA A 313 4.78 -20.01 13.14
C ALA A 313 5.06 -21.14 12.12
N ARG A 314 6.27 -21.72 12.16
CA ARG A 314 6.64 -22.89 11.35
C ARG A 314 5.76 -24.09 11.66
N LYS A 315 5.64 -24.47 12.94
CA LYS A 315 4.81 -25.62 13.35
C LYS A 315 3.35 -25.43 12.94
N LEU A 316 2.81 -24.22 13.07
CA LEU A 316 1.46 -23.87 12.65
C LEU A 316 1.30 -24.00 11.12
N ALA A 317 2.24 -23.47 10.35
CA ALA A 317 2.25 -23.52 8.89
C ALA A 317 2.40 -24.95 8.36
N GLU A 318 3.27 -25.75 8.95
CA GLU A 318 3.45 -27.18 8.62
C GLU A 318 2.19 -27.99 8.92
N LYS A 319 1.57 -27.75 10.09
CA LYS A 319 0.37 -28.48 10.50
C LYS A 319 -0.87 -28.10 9.69
N SER A 320 -0.98 -26.85 9.25
CA SER A 320 -2.11 -26.37 8.42
C SER A 320 -1.90 -26.55 6.92
N LYS A 321 -0.70 -26.94 6.47
CA LYS A 321 -0.29 -26.97 5.06
C LYS A 321 -1.29 -27.68 4.14
N ASP A 322 -1.76 -28.85 4.54
CA ASP A 322 -2.64 -29.69 3.72
C ASP A 322 -4.13 -29.32 3.85
N GLY A 323 -4.48 -28.24 4.57
CA GLY A 323 -5.83 -27.65 4.56
C GLY A 323 -6.87 -28.32 5.49
N ASP A 324 -6.45 -29.15 6.43
CA ASP A 324 -7.34 -29.86 7.36
C ASP A 324 -8.00 -28.97 8.42
N TYR A 325 -7.56 -27.72 8.55
CA TYR A 325 -8.01 -26.79 9.60
C TYR A 325 -8.56 -25.52 8.96
N GLU A 326 -9.79 -25.14 9.33
CA GLU A 326 -10.39 -23.88 8.87
C GLU A 326 -9.90 -22.68 9.71
N TYR A 327 -9.76 -22.86 11.02
CA TYR A 327 -9.40 -21.79 11.95
C TYR A 327 -8.23 -22.16 12.87
N ALA A 328 -7.39 -21.16 13.16
CA ALA A 328 -6.39 -21.20 14.21
C ALA A 328 -6.58 -19.99 15.14
N VAL A 329 -6.82 -20.24 16.43
CA VAL A 329 -6.90 -19.18 17.43
C VAL A 329 -5.50 -18.88 17.94
N VAL A 330 -5.05 -17.64 17.76
CA VAL A 330 -3.69 -17.21 18.12
C VAL A 330 -3.76 -16.10 19.16
N VAL A 331 -3.14 -16.36 20.30
CA VAL A 331 -3.10 -15.43 21.43
C VAL A 331 -1.77 -14.67 21.42
N SER A 332 -1.83 -13.34 21.32
CA SER A 332 -0.64 -12.49 21.25
C SER A 332 -0.78 -11.21 22.06
N ASN A 333 0.06 -11.06 23.09
CA ASN A 333 0.09 -9.84 23.90
C ASN A 333 0.50 -8.62 23.06
N THR A 334 1.61 -8.71 22.31
CA THR A 334 2.22 -7.57 21.60
C THR A 334 1.93 -7.55 20.10
N GLY A 335 1.22 -8.54 19.57
CA GLY A 335 0.97 -8.69 18.13
C GLY A 335 2.14 -9.30 17.34
N GLU A 336 3.34 -9.36 17.89
CA GLU A 336 4.54 -9.85 17.19
C GLU A 336 4.45 -11.31 16.75
N LEU A 337 3.74 -12.15 17.51
CA LEU A 337 3.47 -13.53 17.07
C LEU A 337 2.57 -13.56 15.84
N LEU A 338 1.54 -12.71 15.79
CA LEU A 338 0.63 -12.60 14.65
C LEU A 338 1.39 -12.15 13.40
N LYS A 339 2.20 -11.10 13.49
CA LYS A 339 3.07 -10.63 12.39
C LYS A 339 4.00 -11.74 11.89
N THR A 340 4.64 -12.46 12.81
CA THR A 340 5.51 -13.60 12.47
C THR A 340 4.73 -14.69 11.75
N ILE A 341 3.53 -15.05 12.23
CA ILE A 341 2.67 -16.06 11.60
C ILE A 341 2.25 -15.62 10.19
N SER A 342 1.89 -14.35 10.00
CA SER A 342 1.49 -13.81 8.69
C SER A 342 2.59 -13.99 7.63
N LYS A 343 3.87 -13.81 8.01
CA LYS A 343 5.03 -14.07 7.14
C LYS A 343 5.10 -15.52 6.67
N PHE A 344 4.77 -16.48 7.54
CA PHE A 344 4.82 -17.92 7.24
C PHE A 344 3.63 -18.38 6.39
N ARG A 345 2.58 -17.54 6.25
CA ARG A 345 1.41 -17.80 5.40
C ARG A 345 0.79 -19.18 5.68
N PRO A 346 0.44 -19.52 6.93
CA PRO A 346 -0.20 -20.81 7.20
C PRO A 346 -1.53 -20.90 6.44
N ASN A 347 -1.84 -22.07 5.90
CA ASN A 347 -3.05 -22.32 5.11
C ASN A 347 -4.25 -22.55 6.05
N VAL A 348 -4.57 -21.53 6.84
CA VAL A 348 -5.64 -21.51 7.85
C VAL A 348 -5.99 -20.05 8.19
N VAL A 349 -7.25 -19.79 8.54
CA VAL A 349 -7.69 -18.47 8.99
C VAL A 349 -7.19 -18.20 10.41
N ILE A 350 -6.45 -17.11 10.61
CA ILE A 350 -5.92 -16.73 11.92
C ILE A 350 -6.92 -15.87 12.68
N LEU A 351 -7.44 -16.40 13.78
CA LEU A 351 -8.30 -15.68 14.73
C LEU A 351 -7.44 -15.13 15.88
N GLY A 352 -6.99 -13.89 15.72
CA GLY A 352 -6.11 -13.23 16.68
C GLY A 352 -6.84 -12.72 17.92
N VAL A 353 -6.22 -12.88 19.09
CA VAL A 353 -6.71 -12.37 20.38
C VAL A 353 -5.59 -11.63 21.09
N SER A 354 -5.86 -10.41 21.56
CA SER A 354 -4.91 -9.56 22.28
C SER A 354 -5.61 -8.76 23.38
N PRO A 355 -4.95 -8.46 24.51
CA PRO A 355 -5.49 -7.59 25.54
C PRO A 355 -5.28 -6.10 25.21
N ILE A 356 -4.46 -5.77 24.20
CA ILE A 356 -4.15 -4.39 23.82
C ILE A 356 -5.24 -3.87 22.87
N GLU A 357 -5.90 -2.78 23.25
CA GLU A 357 -7.08 -2.28 22.53
C GLU A 357 -6.77 -1.86 21.09
N HIS A 358 -5.69 -1.11 20.85
CA HIS A 358 -5.33 -0.64 19.50
C HIS A 358 -4.95 -1.78 18.55
N LEU A 359 -4.53 -2.95 19.08
CA LEU A 359 -4.25 -4.11 18.23
C LEU A 359 -5.52 -4.74 17.64
N TYR A 360 -6.71 -4.38 18.11
CA TYR A 360 -7.96 -4.90 17.56
C TYR A 360 -8.16 -4.54 16.09
N THR A 361 -7.75 -3.33 15.67
CA THR A 361 -7.87 -2.87 14.27
C THR A 361 -6.53 -2.87 13.53
N ALA A 362 -5.40 -3.12 14.20
CA ALA A 362 -4.06 -3.01 13.62
C ALA A 362 -3.66 -4.08 12.58
N PHE A 363 -4.53 -5.04 12.25
CA PHE A 363 -4.18 -6.20 11.41
C PHE A 363 -4.96 -6.32 10.09
N GLY A 364 -5.81 -5.35 9.73
CA GLY A 364 -6.68 -5.47 8.55
C GLY A 364 -5.97 -5.53 7.18
N VAL A 365 -4.68 -5.20 7.12
CA VAL A 365 -3.85 -5.34 5.90
C VAL A 365 -2.95 -6.58 5.97
N TRP A 366 -2.77 -7.18 7.15
CA TRP A 366 -1.93 -8.36 7.30
C TRP A 366 -2.66 -9.61 6.81
N HIS A 367 -1.96 -10.45 6.04
CA HIS A 367 -2.55 -11.67 5.49
C HIS A 367 -3.12 -12.60 6.58
N SER A 368 -4.35 -13.07 6.34
CA SER A 368 -5.09 -14.08 7.10
C SER A 368 -5.44 -13.74 8.56
N ILE A 369 -5.18 -12.52 9.06
CA ILE A 369 -5.40 -12.19 10.47
C ILE A 369 -6.72 -11.46 10.69
N PHE A 370 -7.59 -12.06 11.50
CA PHE A 370 -8.85 -11.49 11.94
C PHE A 370 -8.86 -11.38 13.46
N MET A 371 -8.86 -10.15 13.97
CA MET A 371 -8.79 -9.86 15.40
C MET A 371 -10.16 -10.01 16.09
N ASN A 372 -10.14 -10.47 17.33
CA ASN A 372 -11.33 -10.77 18.12
C ASN A 372 -11.26 -10.11 19.49
N LYS A 373 -12.35 -9.40 19.86
CA LYS A 373 -12.55 -8.91 21.24
C LYS A 373 -13.02 -10.05 22.12
N VAL A 374 -12.42 -10.13 23.31
CA VAL A 374 -12.74 -11.13 24.33
C VAL A 374 -12.97 -10.43 25.66
N ALA A 375 -13.92 -10.94 26.46
CA ALA A 375 -14.26 -10.34 27.76
C ALA A 375 -13.18 -10.62 28.81
N ASN A 376 -12.56 -11.79 28.76
CA ASN A 376 -11.49 -12.19 29.66
C ASN A 376 -10.33 -12.78 28.86
N TYR A 377 -9.23 -12.05 28.77
CA TYR A 377 -8.02 -12.52 28.10
C TYR A 377 -7.38 -13.71 28.84
N GLU A 378 -7.48 -13.73 30.17
CA GLU A 378 -6.83 -14.73 31.01
C GLU A 378 -7.48 -16.11 30.90
N SER A 379 -8.74 -16.22 30.43
CA SER A 379 -9.39 -17.51 30.24
C SER A 379 -8.71 -18.35 29.14
N PHE A 380 -8.06 -17.71 28.16
CA PHE A 380 -7.31 -18.40 27.10
C PHE A 380 -6.07 -19.14 27.63
N LYS A 381 -5.73 -18.98 28.92
CA LYS A 381 -4.65 -19.74 29.55
C LYS A 381 -5.06 -21.14 29.99
N THR A 382 -6.35 -21.36 30.27
CA THR A 382 -6.81 -22.57 30.99
C THR A 382 -8.15 -23.12 30.49
N ASP A 383 -8.92 -22.35 29.73
CA ASP A 383 -10.28 -22.72 29.33
C ASP A 383 -10.41 -22.87 27.80
N ASP A 384 -10.50 -24.13 27.36
CA ASP A 384 -10.74 -24.46 25.96
C ASP A 384 -12.09 -23.94 25.44
N ASN A 385 -13.08 -23.71 26.32
CA ASN A 385 -14.36 -23.18 25.88
C ASN A 385 -14.21 -21.75 25.36
N ALA A 386 -13.42 -20.91 26.03
CA ALA A 386 -13.14 -19.56 25.56
C ALA A 386 -12.50 -19.56 24.15
N ILE A 387 -11.63 -20.54 23.87
CA ILE A 387 -11.00 -20.71 22.56
C ILE A 387 -12.02 -21.15 21.50
N MET A 388 -12.84 -22.15 21.82
CA MET A 388 -13.89 -22.67 20.93
C MET A 388 -14.93 -21.60 20.60
N GLU A 389 -15.33 -20.77 21.56
CA GLU A 389 -16.31 -19.69 21.36
C GLU A 389 -15.83 -18.64 20.36
N VAL A 390 -14.52 -18.35 20.30
CA VAL A 390 -13.97 -17.47 19.27
C VAL A 390 -14.16 -18.10 17.89
N ALA A 391 -13.82 -19.37 17.71
CA ALA A 391 -13.97 -20.05 16.43
C ALA A 391 -15.46 -20.21 16.02
N LYS A 392 -16.35 -20.51 16.96
CA LYS A 392 -17.80 -20.63 16.73
C LYS A 392 -18.41 -19.33 16.19
N LYS A 393 -17.96 -18.16 16.68
CA LYS A 393 -18.40 -16.84 16.15
C LYS A 393 -18.05 -16.62 14.67
N TRP A 394 -17.06 -17.33 14.17
CA TRP A 394 -16.66 -17.29 12.75
C TRP A 394 -17.27 -18.43 11.93
N GLY A 395 -18.01 -19.34 12.56
CA GLY A 395 -18.75 -20.41 11.87
C GLY A 395 -18.15 -21.82 12.04
N ALA A 396 -17.16 -21.99 12.92
CA ALA A 396 -16.63 -23.33 13.21
C ALA A 396 -17.72 -24.28 13.73
N LYS A 397 -17.86 -25.44 13.08
CA LYS A 397 -18.93 -26.41 13.36
C LYS A 397 -18.53 -27.39 14.47
N PRO A 398 -19.48 -27.90 15.28
CA PRO A 398 -19.23 -29.02 16.18
C PRO A 398 -18.57 -30.21 15.46
N GLY A 399 -17.57 -30.82 16.08
CA GLY A 399 -16.75 -31.90 15.52
C GLY A 399 -15.60 -31.43 14.62
N SER A 400 -15.56 -30.17 14.20
CA SER A 400 -14.40 -29.64 13.45
C SER A 400 -13.18 -29.47 14.36
N LYS A 401 -11.99 -29.60 13.78
CA LYS A 401 -10.72 -29.39 14.46
C LYS A 401 -10.22 -27.98 14.20
N ILE A 402 -9.77 -27.31 15.25
CA ILE A 402 -9.10 -26.02 15.17
C ILE A 402 -7.71 -26.12 15.79
N LEU A 403 -6.83 -25.19 15.42
CA LEU A 403 -5.52 -25.05 16.05
C LEU A 403 -5.57 -23.94 17.11
N PHE A 404 -4.81 -24.12 18.17
CA PHE A 404 -4.58 -23.09 19.18
C PHE A 404 -3.08 -22.86 19.33
N ALA A 405 -2.66 -21.60 19.23
CA ALA A 405 -1.27 -21.21 19.42
C ALA A 405 -1.12 -20.07 20.45
N ARG A 406 -0.23 -20.27 21.41
CA ARG A 406 0.09 -19.27 22.44
C ARG A 406 1.47 -19.51 23.02
N ASN A 407 2.36 -18.51 22.93
CA ASN A 407 3.77 -18.72 23.25
C ASN A 407 4.24 -20.03 22.59
N GLU A 408 5.02 -20.88 23.26
CA GLU A 408 5.53 -22.15 22.75
C GLU A 408 4.47 -23.25 22.53
N GLU A 409 3.24 -23.03 22.98
CA GLU A 409 2.18 -24.01 22.88
C GLU A 409 1.50 -23.98 21.50
N LEU A 410 1.44 -25.14 20.86
CA LEU A 410 0.59 -25.42 19.71
C LEU A 410 -0.17 -26.72 19.95
N ARG A 411 -1.50 -26.66 20.00
CA ARG A 411 -2.35 -27.85 20.18
C ARG A 411 -3.58 -27.83 19.29
N GLU A 412 -4.16 -29.00 19.13
CA GLU A 412 -5.42 -29.20 18.40
C GLU A 412 -6.58 -29.26 19.38
N ILE A 413 -7.68 -28.61 19.04
CA ILE A 413 -8.92 -28.62 19.82
C ILE A 413 -10.06 -29.03 18.90
N THR A 414 -10.90 -29.95 19.37
CA THR A 414 -12.14 -30.32 18.67
C THR A 414 -13.29 -29.47 19.21
N ILE A 415 -14.00 -28.79 18.32
CA ILE A 415 -15.17 -27.99 18.67
C ILE A 415 -16.25 -28.91 19.24
N LYS A 416 -16.66 -28.66 20.48
CA LYS A 416 -17.78 -29.36 21.14
C LYS A 416 -19.12 -28.74 20.81
#